data_AF-A0A8C6X5Y7-F1
#
_entry.id   AF-A0A8C6X5Y7-F1
#
_cell.length_a   1.000
_cell.length_b   1.000
_cell.length_c   1.000
_cell.angle_alpha   90.00
_cell.angle_beta   90.00
_cell.angle_gamma   90.00
#
_symmetry.space_group_name_H-M   'P 1'
#
loop_
_entity.id
_entity.type
_entity.pdbx_description
1 polymer ?
#
loop_
_entity_poly.entity_id
_entity_poly.type
_entity_poly.pdbx_seq_one_letter_code
_entity_poly.pdbx_strand_id
1 'polypeptide(L)'
;DDAVSIESGTNTERPDTPTNTPNAPGRKSWGKGKWKSKKCKYSFKCVNSLKEDHSQPLFGVQFNWHSKEGDPLVFATVGSNRVTLYECHSQGEIRLLQSYVD
;
A
#
# COMPACT_ATOMS: atom_id res chain seq x y z
N ASP A 1 -48.75 -19.86 1.38
CA ASP A 1 -47.73 -20.92 1.22
C ASP A 1 -47.11 -20.70 -0.15
N ASP A 2 -45.82 -20.43 -0.34
CA ASP A 2 -44.65 -20.94 0.37
C ASP A 2 -43.51 -19.88 0.48
N ALA A 3 -42.59 -20.18 1.38
CA ALA A 3 -41.68 -19.28 2.08
C ALA A 3 -40.45 -18.79 1.28
N VAL A 4 -39.99 -17.60 1.67
CA VAL A 4 -38.61 -17.12 1.49
C VAL A 4 -37.68 -17.98 2.34
N SER A 5 -36.60 -18.50 1.76
CA SER A 5 -35.38 -18.92 2.47
C SER A 5 -34.22 -18.95 1.47
N ILE A 6 -33.32 -17.98 1.54
CA ILE A 6 -31.99 -18.08 0.92
C ILE A 6 -31.01 -18.27 2.08
N GLU A 7 -30.58 -19.51 2.21
CA GLU A 7 -29.65 -19.98 3.22
C GLU A 7 -28.21 -19.51 2.95
N SER A 8 -27.53 -19.15 4.05
CA SER A 8 -26.12 -18.76 4.05
C SER A 8 -25.23 -19.98 3.82
N GLY A 9 -24.52 -20.01 2.70
CA GLY A 9 -23.48 -20.99 2.41
C GLY A 9 -22.09 -20.37 2.46
N THR A 10 -21.41 -20.49 3.60
CA THR A 10 -19.95 -20.29 3.68
C THR A 10 -19.26 -21.53 3.15
N ASN A 11 -18.53 -21.44 2.03
CA ASN A 11 -17.48 -22.40 1.70
C ASN A 11 -16.28 -21.69 1.09
N THR A 12 -15.25 -21.54 1.94
CA THR A 12 -13.92 -21.04 1.60
C THR A 12 -13.15 -22.18 0.94
N GLU A 13 -13.27 -22.35 -0.37
CA GLU A 13 -12.43 -23.29 -1.11
C GLU A 13 -11.04 -22.66 -1.33
N ARG A 14 -10.10 -23.06 -0.48
CA ARG A 14 -8.69 -22.73 -0.53
C ARG A 14 -8.01 -23.77 -1.45
N PRO A 15 -7.37 -23.40 -2.57
CA PRO A 15 -6.73 -24.38 -3.44
C PRO A 15 -5.43 -24.92 -2.80
N ASP A 16 -5.36 -26.24 -2.66
CA ASP A 16 -4.20 -26.97 -2.15
C ASP A 16 -2.97 -26.82 -3.08
N THR A 17 -1.85 -26.44 -2.48
CA THR A 17 -0.55 -26.17 -3.11
C THR A 17 0.20 -27.50 -3.32
N PRO A 18 1.03 -27.68 -4.40
CA PRO A 18 1.44 -29.00 -4.85
C PRO A 18 2.38 -29.74 -3.88
N THR A 19 2.06 -31.01 -3.66
CA THR A 19 2.85 -32.00 -2.91
C THR A 19 4.19 -32.27 -3.62
N ASN A 20 5.31 -31.88 -2.99
CA ASN A 20 6.64 -32.35 -3.38
C ASN A 20 6.78 -33.84 -3.03
N THR A 21 6.85 -34.70 -4.03
CA THR A 21 7.22 -36.12 -3.86
C THR A 21 8.73 -36.24 -3.58
N PRO A 22 9.16 -36.94 -2.52
CA PRO A 22 10.58 -37.23 -2.31
C PRO A 22 10.90 -38.56 -2.99
N ASN A 23 11.80 -38.51 -3.97
CA ASN A 23 12.80 -39.54 -4.31
C ASN A 23 13.03 -39.67 -5.83
N ALA A 24 13.95 -38.85 -6.34
CA ALA A 24 14.69 -39.16 -7.55
C ALA A 24 16.19 -39.15 -7.20
N PRO A 25 16.88 -40.31 -7.15
CA PRO A 25 18.31 -40.35 -6.87
C PRO A 25 19.07 -39.92 -8.13
N GLY A 26 19.84 -38.84 -8.06
CA GLY A 26 20.83 -38.53 -9.13
C GLY A 26 21.09 -37.07 -9.47
N ARG A 27 20.39 -36.07 -8.90
CA ARG A 27 20.73 -34.67 -9.18
C ARG A 27 21.81 -34.16 -8.24
N LYS A 28 23.02 -34.00 -8.79
CA LYS A 28 24.16 -33.33 -8.15
C LYS A 28 23.73 -31.94 -7.69
N SER A 29 23.52 -31.78 -6.39
CA SER A 29 23.15 -30.52 -5.75
C SER A 29 24.31 -29.53 -5.92
N TRP A 30 24.25 -28.67 -6.92
CA TRP A 30 25.05 -27.46 -6.94
C TRP A 30 24.78 -26.73 -5.62
N GLY A 31 25.82 -26.54 -4.82
CA GLY A 31 25.73 -26.06 -3.45
C GLY A 31 24.80 -24.85 -3.36
N LYS A 32 23.64 -25.05 -2.75
CA LYS A 32 22.73 -23.97 -2.37
C LYS A 32 23.44 -23.15 -1.29
N GLY A 33 24.28 -22.21 -1.73
CA GLY A 33 24.81 -21.18 -0.86
C GLY A 33 23.63 -20.53 -0.15
N LYS A 34 23.64 -20.55 1.18
CA LYS A 34 22.59 -19.91 1.98
C LYS A 34 22.59 -18.43 1.64
N TRP A 35 21.61 -17.98 0.83
CA TRP A 35 21.40 -16.57 0.56
C TRP A 35 21.10 -15.90 1.90
N LYS A 36 22.09 -15.19 2.46
CA LYS A 36 21.88 -14.42 3.69
C LYS A 36 21.00 -13.23 3.31
N SER A 37 19.70 -13.36 3.55
CA SER A 37 18.78 -12.22 3.44
C SER A 37 19.27 -11.11 4.37
N LYS A 38 19.59 -9.94 3.81
CA LYS A 38 19.90 -8.75 4.61
C LYS A 38 18.63 -8.36 5.33
N LYS A 39 18.65 -8.38 6.67
CA LYS A 39 17.51 -7.92 7.47
C LYS A 39 17.22 -6.45 7.12
N CYS A 40 15.97 -6.16 6.78
CA CYS A 40 15.48 -4.79 6.60
C CYS A 40 15.57 -4.04 7.94
N LYS A 41 16.08 -2.80 7.92
CA LYS A 41 16.23 -1.95 9.12
C LYS A 41 15.18 -0.84 9.22
N TYR A 42 14.31 -0.70 8.23
CA TYR A 42 13.34 0.39 8.21
C TYR A 42 12.25 0.17 9.26
N SER A 43 11.95 1.23 10.01
CA SER A 43 10.86 1.30 10.98
C SER A 43 10.17 2.65 10.80
N PHE A 44 8.85 2.63 10.64
CA PHE A 44 8.04 3.82 10.42
C PHE A 44 6.95 3.90 11.48
N LYS A 45 6.52 5.12 11.81
CA LYS A 45 5.40 5.40 12.70
C LYS A 45 4.37 6.23 11.93
N CYS A 46 3.10 5.87 12.02
CA CYS A 46 2.02 6.74 11.58
C CYS A 46 1.96 7.96 12.51
N VAL A 47 2.26 9.15 12.00
CA VAL A 47 2.29 10.40 12.77
C VAL A 47 1.05 11.26 12.58
N ASN A 48 0.32 11.09 11.48
CA ASN A 48 -0.87 11.86 11.16
C ASN A 48 -1.72 11.14 10.09
N SER A 49 -2.99 11.53 9.99
CA SER A 49 -3.91 11.19 8.91
C SER A 49 -4.99 12.27 8.79
N LEU A 50 -5.47 12.51 7.56
CA LEU A 50 -6.58 13.43 7.29
C LEU A 50 -7.46 12.87 6.18
N LYS A 51 -8.68 13.39 6.06
CA LYS A 51 -9.64 13.02 5.01
C LYS A 51 -10.03 14.28 4.24
N GLU A 52 -9.93 14.24 2.92
CA GLU A 52 -10.40 15.33 2.07
C GLU A 52 -11.94 15.46 2.15
N ASP A 53 -12.44 16.69 2.04
CA ASP A 53 -13.86 17.04 2.22
C ASP A 53 -14.76 16.44 1.15
N HIS A 54 -14.26 16.30 -0.07
CA HIS A 54 -15.01 15.81 -1.22
C HIS A 54 -15.44 14.34 -1.12
N SER A 55 -14.90 13.57 -0.15
CA SER A 55 -15.31 12.18 0.13
C SER A 55 -15.26 11.22 -1.07
N GLN A 56 -14.43 11.53 -2.07
CA GLN A 56 -14.16 10.65 -3.22
C GLN A 56 -12.82 9.93 -3.03
N PRO A 57 -12.58 8.80 -3.72
CA PRO A 57 -11.29 8.13 -3.70
C PRO A 57 -10.15 9.04 -4.18
N LEU A 58 -8.99 8.93 -3.52
CA LEU A 58 -7.72 9.44 -4.04
C LEU A 58 -7.09 8.35 -4.91
N PHE A 59 -6.75 8.69 -6.16
CA PHE A 59 -6.15 7.76 -7.11
C PHE A 59 -4.63 7.88 -7.19
N GLY A 60 -4.07 8.99 -6.73
CA GLY A 60 -2.63 9.21 -6.76
C GLY A 60 -2.15 10.17 -5.69
N VAL A 61 -0.89 9.97 -5.30
CA VAL A 61 -0.13 10.88 -4.43
C VAL A 61 1.33 10.93 -4.90
N GLN A 62 1.93 12.12 -4.95
CA GLN A 62 3.30 12.30 -5.43
C GLN A 62 4.00 13.43 -4.67
N PHE A 63 5.21 13.16 -4.16
CA PHE A 63 6.08 14.18 -3.55
C PHE A 63 6.86 14.95 -4.61
N ASN A 64 6.95 16.27 -4.50
CA ASN A 64 7.79 17.06 -5.38
C ASN A 64 9.28 16.72 -5.18
N TRP A 65 9.86 15.93 -6.09
CA TRP A 65 11.28 15.58 -6.06
C TRP A 65 12.21 16.65 -6.62
N HIS A 66 11.65 17.74 -7.15
CA HIS A 66 12.42 18.88 -7.64
C HIS A 66 12.65 19.95 -6.56
N SER A 67 12.14 19.75 -5.34
CA SER A 67 12.44 20.59 -4.19
C SER A 67 13.93 20.53 -3.87
N LYS A 68 14.51 21.69 -3.52
CA LYS A 68 15.91 21.77 -3.11
C LYS A 68 16.08 21.37 -1.66
N GLU A 69 17.32 21.09 -1.25
CA GLU A 69 17.62 20.84 0.17
C GLU A 69 17.26 22.08 1.00
N GLY A 70 16.47 21.87 2.06
CA GLY A 70 15.96 22.94 2.92
C GLY A 70 14.57 23.46 2.51
N ASP A 71 14.11 23.19 1.28
CA ASP A 71 12.73 23.49 0.90
C ASP A 71 11.77 22.54 1.63
N PRO A 72 10.54 22.98 1.92
CA PRO A 72 9.56 22.13 2.56
C PRO A 72 9.16 20.95 1.67
N LEU A 73 8.84 19.83 2.33
CA LEU A 73 8.38 18.62 1.65
C LEU A 73 6.91 18.82 1.24
N VAL A 74 6.68 19.00 -0.05
CA VAL A 74 5.36 19.18 -0.64
C VAL A 74 4.95 17.92 -1.38
N PHE A 75 3.69 17.50 -1.23
CA PHE A 75 3.09 16.44 -2.03
C PHE A 75 1.73 16.87 -2.60
N ALA A 76 1.40 16.31 -3.77
CA ALA A 76 0.11 16.47 -4.41
C ALA A 76 -0.71 15.19 -4.28
N THR A 77 -2.02 15.31 -4.04
CA THR A 77 -3.00 14.24 -4.20
C THR A 77 -3.89 14.54 -5.41
N VAL A 78 -4.38 13.48 -6.06
CA VAL A 78 -5.34 13.58 -7.15
C VAL A 78 -6.52 12.64 -6.91
N GLY A 79 -7.73 13.14 -7.09
CA GLY A 79 -8.97 12.38 -6.88
C GLY A 79 -10.18 13.20 -7.33
N SER A 80 -11.20 12.54 -7.87
CA SER A 80 -12.34 13.24 -8.52
C SER A 80 -11.85 14.22 -9.60
N ASN A 81 -12.38 15.44 -9.65
CA ASN A 81 -11.91 16.58 -10.45
C ASN A 81 -10.96 17.49 -9.65
N ARG A 82 -10.26 16.97 -8.62
CA ARG A 82 -9.43 17.76 -7.71
C ARG A 82 -7.96 17.40 -7.75
N VAL A 83 -7.13 18.43 -7.60
CA VAL A 83 -5.70 18.34 -7.31
C VAL A 83 -5.42 19.15 -6.06
N THR A 84 -4.90 18.50 -5.01
CA THR A 84 -4.66 19.16 -3.71
C THR A 84 -3.19 19.09 -3.33
N LEU A 85 -2.60 20.24 -2.99
CA LEU A 85 -1.22 20.41 -2.55
C LEU A 85 -1.16 20.49 -1.02
N TYR A 86 -0.26 19.69 -0.44
CA TYR A 86 0.00 19.66 0.99
C TYR A 86 1.47 19.85 1.29
N GLU A 87 1.76 20.41 2.46
CA GLU A 87 3.11 20.58 3.00
C GLU A 87 3.26 19.79 4.29
N CYS A 88 4.33 19.00 4.40
CA CYS A 88 4.68 18.32 5.65
C CYS A 88 5.51 19.23 6.55
N HIS A 89 5.04 19.42 7.77
CA HIS A 89 5.67 20.22 8.81
C HIS A 89 6.24 19.36 9.95
N SER A 90 6.93 20.01 10.88
CA SER A 90 7.40 19.36 12.10
C SER A 90 6.23 18.77 12.90
N GLN A 91 6.52 17.79 13.76
CA GLN A 91 5.52 17.09 14.58
C GLN A 91 4.44 16.32 13.78
N GLY A 92 4.63 16.14 12.47
CA GLY A 92 3.72 15.38 11.61
C GLY A 92 2.53 16.18 11.10
N GLU A 93 2.51 17.50 11.26
CA GLU A 93 1.46 18.36 10.68
C GLU A 93 1.46 18.25 9.14
N ILE A 94 0.27 18.14 8.57
CA ILE A 94 0.04 18.13 7.13
C ILE A 94 -0.80 19.37 6.82
N ARG A 95 -0.17 20.41 6.29
CA ARG A 95 -0.81 21.70 6.00
C ARG A 95 -1.35 21.71 4.59
N LEU A 96 -2.63 22.03 4.42
CA LEU A 96 -3.23 22.31 3.12
C LEU A 96 -2.65 23.62 2.56
N LEU A 97 -2.06 23.57 1.36
CA LEU A 97 -1.59 24.75 0.64
C LEU A 97 -2.66 25.26 -0.31
N GLN A 98 -3.14 24.39 -1.19
CA GLN A 98 -4.08 24.75 -2.23
C GLN A 98 -4.86 23.53 -2.72
N SER A 99 -6.12 23.70 -3.07
CA SER A 99 -6.93 22.69 -3.76
C SER A 99 -7.51 23.32 -5.02
N TYR A 100 -7.22 22.69 -6.15
CA TYR A 100 -7.75 23.05 -7.47
C TYR A 100 -8.90 22.12 -7.82
N VAL A 101 -9.93 22.68 -8.43
CA VAL A 101 -11.11 21.97 -8.92
C VAL A 101 -11.35 22.44 -10.36
N ASP A 102 -11.60 21.51 -11.27
CA ASP A 102 -12.10 21.80 -12.62
C ASP A 102 -13.64 21.97 -12.62
#